data_AF-C5KVU1-F1
#
_entry.id   AF-C5KVU1-F1
#
_cell.length_a   1.000
_cell.length_b   1.000
_cell.length_c   1.000
_cell.angle_alpha   90.00
_cell.angle_beta   90.00
_cell.angle_gamma   90.00
#
_symmetry.space_group_name_H-M   'P 1'
#
loop_
_entity.id
_entity.type
_entity.pdbx_description
1 polymer ?
#
loop_
_entity_poly.entity_id
_entity_poly.type
_entity_poly.pdbx_seq_one_letter_code
_entity_poly.pdbx_strand_id
1 'polypeptide(L)'
;VERELLENADVICTTCAGAGDPRLGKLRFKMVLVDEATQACEPEALIPICNGAKQVILVGDHKQLGPVVMCKKAAKAGFKQSLFERLIALGVRPIRLEVQYRMHPSLAEFPSQTFYDGCLQNGITMEDRQVSGVKFPWPREEMPMFFYNST
;
A
#
# COMPACT_ATOMS: atom_id res chain seq x y z
N VAL A 1 5.68 -32.77 -4.53
CA VAL A 1 6.37 -31.52 -4.91
C VAL A 1 5.62 -30.28 -4.41
N GLU A 2 4.49 -29.85 -4.98
CA GLU A 2 3.81 -28.60 -4.52
C GLU A 2 3.50 -28.58 -3.02
N ARG A 3 2.86 -29.64 -2.51
CA ARG A 3 2.52 -29.76 -1.08
C ARG A 3 3.74 -29.68 -0.18
N GLU A 4 4.80 -30.38 -0.54
CA GLU A 4 6.04 -30.42 0.23
C GLU A 4 6.74 -29.06 0.25
N LEU A 5 6.74 -28.32 -0.86
CA LEU A 5 7.26 -26.96 -0.91
C LEU A 5 6.43 -26.01 -0.04
N LEU A 6 5.11 -26.12 -0.08
CA LEU A 6 4.21 -25.26 0.72
C LEU A 6 4.30 -25.56 2.22
N GLU A 7 4.42 -26.83 2.62
CA GLU A 7 4.51 -27.24 4.03
C GLU A 7 5.88 -26.89 4.64
N ASN A 8 6.94 -26.84 3.83
CA ASN A 8 8.32 -26.53 4.29
C ASN A 8 8.74 -25.07 4.07
N ALA A 9 7.89 -24.24 3.45
CA ALA A 9 8.20 -22.83 3.24
C ALA A 9 8.08 -22.02 4.54
N ASP A 10 9.06 -21.15 4.80
CA ASP A 10 8.99 -20.19 5.90
C ASP A 10 7.94 -19.09 5.63
N VAL A 11 7.77 -18.73 4.35
CA VAL A 11 6.85 -17.68 3.88
C VAL A 11 6.16 -18.12 2.59
N ILE A 12 4.84 -17.90 2.52
CA ILE A 12 4.05 -18.05 1.30
C ILE A 12 3.50 -16.68 0.91
N CYS A 13 3.89 -16.20 -0.27
CA CYS A 13 3.37 -14.96 -0.85
C CYS A 13 2.28 -15.28 -1.86
N THR A 14 1.14 -14.59 -1.77
CA THR A 14 0.02 -14.72 -2.69
C THR A 14 -0.81 -13.44 -2.67
N THR A 15 -1.67 -13.23 -3.67
CA THR A 15 -2.70 -12.18 -3.61
C THR A 15 -3.77 -12.56 -2.57
N CYS A 16 -4.54 -11.59 -2.08
CA CYS A 16 -5.64 -11.86 -1.15
C CYS A 16 -6.62 -12.90 -1.72
N ALA A 17 -7.05 -12.74 -2.97
CA ALA A 17 -7.88 -13.74 -3.66
C ALA A 17 -7.17 -15.10 -3.83
N GLY A 18 -5.87 -15.09 -4.15
CA GLY A 18 -5.05 -16.29 -4.30
C GLY A 18 -4.85 -17.07 -3.01
N ALA A 19 -5.05 -16.46 -1.83
CA ALA A 19 -5.04 -17.18 -0.56
C ALA A 19 -6.20 -18.18 -0.42
N GLY A 20 -7.25 -18.04 -1.25
CA GLY A 20 -8.35 -18.98 -1.36
C GLY A 20 -8.06 -20.20 -2.24
N ASP A 21 -6.84 -20.33 -2.78
CA ASP A 21 -6.46 -21.47 -3.62
C ASP A 21 -6.62 -22.81 -2.86
N PRO A 22 -7.27 -23.84 -3.46
CA PRO A 22 -7.47 -25.14 -2.81
C PRO A 22 -6.19 -25.80 -2.30
N ARG A 23 -5.03 -25.51 -2.90
CA ARG A 23 -3.71 -26.01 -2.45
C ARG A 23 -3.36 -25.50 -1.06
N LEU A 24 -3.86 -24.32 -0.66
CA LEU A 24 -3.66 -23.71 0.67
C LEU A 24 -4.75 -24.09 1.68
N GLY A 25 -5.87 -24.67 1.24
CA GLY A 25 -7.06 -24.87 2.07
C GLY A 25 -6.88 -25.82 3.26
N LYS A 26 -5.86 -26.69 3.25
CA LYS A 26 -5.51 -27.57 4.38
C LYS A 26 -4.45 -26.98 5.31
N LEU A 27 -3.78 -25.90 4.90
CA LEU A 27 -2.78 -25.22 5.70
C LEU A 27 -3.45 -24.21 6.63
N ARG A 28 -2.79 -23.85 7.73
CA ARG A 28 -3.25 -22.85 8.69
C ARG A 28 -2.14 -21.81 8.87
N PHE A 29 -2.50 -20.54 8.73
CA PHE A 29 -1.56 -19.43 8.82
C PHE A 29 -1.81 -18.65 10.10
N LYS A 30 -0.98 -18.87 11.13
CA LYS A 30 -1.13 -18.19 12.43
C LYS A 30 -0.81 -16.69 12.34
N MET A 31 0.10 -16.32 11.45
CA MET A 31 0.51 -14.94 11.19
C MET A 31 0.17 -14.60 9.74
N VAL A 32 -0.56 -13.52 9.54
CA VAL A 32 -0.93 -13.02 8.21
C VAL A 32 -0.54 -11.55 8.13
N LEU A 33 0.26 -11.22 7.12
CA LEU A 33 0.56 -9.84 6.75
C LEU A 33 -0.13 -9.55 5.42
N VAL A 34 -0.91 -8.48 5.37
CA VAL A 34 -1.54 -7.97 4.14
C VAL A 34 -0.95 -6.61 3.85
N ASP A 35 -0.17 -6.53 2.77
CA ASP A 35 0.35 -5.27 2.24
C ASP A 35 -0.66 -4.66 1.26
N GLU A 36 -0.61 -3.32 1.09
CA GLU A 36 -1.59 -2.55 0.31
C GLU A 36 -3.06 -2.85 0.71
N ALA A 37 -3.30 -3.11 1.99
CA ALA A 37 -4.60 -3.53 2.52
C ALA A 37 -5.72 -2.50 2.31
N THR A 38 -5.37 -1.23 2.06
CA THR A 38 -6.30 -0.16 1.71
C THR A 38 -6.86 -0.29 0.29
N GLN A 39 -6.19 -1.04 -0.60
CA GLN A 39 -6.64 -1.28 -1.98
C GLN A 39 -7.59 -2.47 -2.11
N ALA A 40 -7.71 -3.31 -1.07
CA ALA A 40 -8.59 -4.48 -1.06
C ALA A 40 -9.95 -4.16 -0.44
N CYS A 41 -11.04 -4.67 -1.04
CA CYS A 41 -12.33 -4.66 -0.37
C CYS A 41 -12.23 -5.52 0.90
N GLU A 42 -13.00 -5.19 1.94
CA GLU A 42 -12.92 -5.94 3.20
C GLU A 42 -13.08 -7.47 3.04
N PRO A 43 -14.05 -8.00 2.26
CA PRO A 43 -14.17 -9.45 2.08
C PRO A 43 -12.97 -10.09 1.39
N GLU A 44 -12.27 -9.34 0.53
CA GLU A 44 -11.06 -9.82 -0.14
C GLU A 44 -9.90 -9.95 0.87
N ALA A 45 -9.68 -8.93 1.71
CA ALA A 45 -8.68 -8.99 2.78
C ALA A 45 -8.96 -10.10 3.80
N LEU A 46 -10.24 -10.50 3.99
CA LEU A 46 -10.63 -11.58 4.88
C LEU A 46 -10.25 -12.98 4.38
N ILE A 47 -10.03 -13.19 3.07
CA ILE A 47 -9.69 -14.50 2.50
C ILE A 47 -8.45 -15.10 3.18
N PRO A 48 -7.28 -14.43 3.23
CA PRO A 48 -6.13 -14.95 3.95
C PRO A 48 -6.31 -14.98 5.48
N ILE A 49 -7.01 -14.00 6.05
CA ILE A 49 -7.20 -13.85 7.51
C ILE A 49 -8.02 -15.02 8.09
N CYS A 50 -9.07 -15.44 7.39
CA CYS A 50 -9.96 -16.51 7.84
C CYS A 50 -9.28 -17.89 7.87
N ASN A 51 -8.05 -18.03 7.37
CA ASN A 51 -7.33 -19.30 7.38
C ASN A 51 -6.53 -19.56 8.68
N GLY A 52 -7.14 -19.24 9.82
CA GLY A 52 -6.59 -19.54 11.16
C GLY A 52 -5.64 -18.48 11.73
N ALA A 53 -5.72 -17.23 11.25
CA ALA A 53 -4.91 -16.13 11.76
C ALA A 53 -5.14 -15.90 13.26
N LYS A 54 -4.04 -15.77 14.00
CA LYS A 54 -4.00 -15.35 15.41
C LYS A 54 -3.33 -13.99 15.57
N GLN A 55 -2.48 -13.63 14.62
CA GLN A 55 -1.84 -12.32 14.51
C GLN A 55 -2.01 -11.83 13.08
N VAL A 56 -2.53 -10.61 12.93
CA VAL A 56 -2.76 -9.97 11.63
C VAL A 56 -2.05 -8.62 11.63
N ILE A 57 -1.28 -8.38 10.57
CA ILE A 57 -0.64 -7.09 10.31
C ILE A 57 -1.22 -6.57 8.99
N LEU A 58 -1.83 -5.40 9.04
CA LEU A 58 -2.34 -4.72 7.85
C LEU A 58 -1.45 -3.52 7.59
N VAL A 59 -0.86 -3.46 6.40
CA VAL A 59 -0.06 -2.34 5.92
C VAL A 59 -0.82 -1.69 4.78
N GLY A 60 -0.90 -0.36 4.80
CA GLY A 60 -1.62 0.38 3.77
C GLY A 60 -1.68 1.87 4.08
N ASP A 61 -2.17 2.63 3.12
CA ASP A 61 -2.29 4.07 3.19
C ASP A 61 -3.66 4.53 2.68
N HIS A 62 -4.49 5.00 3.62
CA HIS A 62 -5.86 5.44 3.35
C HIS A 62 -5.93 6.80 2.62
N LYS A 63 -4.78 7.45 2.36
CA LYS A 63 -4.69 8.64 1.50
C LYS A 63 -4.42 8.28 0.03
N GLN A 64 -4.10 7.03 -0.27
CA GLN A 64 -3.83 6.54 -1.62
C GLN A 64 -5.09 5.90 -2.25
N LEU A 65 -4.92 5.09 -3.29
CA LEU A 65 -6.02 4.44 -3.98
C LEU A 65 -6.74 3.47 -3.02
N GLY A 66 -8.07 3.56 -3.03
CA GLY A 66 -8.93 2.56 -2.42
C GLY A 66 -9.35 1.45 -3.39
N PRO A 67 -10.23 0.54 -2.97
CA PRO A 67 -10.68 -0.57 -3.79
C PRO A 67 -11.52 -0.12 -5.00
N VAL A 68 -11.32 -0.78 -6.14
CA VAL A 68 -12.07 -0.49 -7.37
C VAL A 68 -13.41 -1.25 -7.35
N VAL A 69 -14.51 -0.51 -7.17
CA VAL A 69 -15.87 -1.07 -7.12
C VAL A 69 -16.71 -0.57 -8.29
N MET A 70 -16.93 -1.44 -9.29
CA MET A 70 -17.70 -1.10 -10.50
C MET A 70 -19.18 -0.84 -10.19
N CYS A 71 -19.77 -1.60 -9.26
CA CYS A 71 -21.17 -1.43 -8.88
C CYS A 71 -21.35 -0.22 -7.96
N LYS A 72 -21.86 0.88 -8.51
CA LYS A 72 -22.12 2.12 -7.76
C LYS A 72 -23.03 1.91 -6.54
N LYS A 73 -24.01 1.00 -6.63
CA LYS A 73 -24.91 0.68 -5.49
C LYS A 73 -24.12 0.01 -4.36
N ALA A 74 -23.26 -0.97 -4.66
CA ALA A 74 -22.41 -1.64 -3.69
C ALA A 74 -21.39 -0.67 -3.05
N ALA A 75 -20.75 0.17 -3.87
CA ALA A 75 -19.82 1.18 -3.37
C ALA A 75 -20.51 2.15 -2.38
N LYS A 76 -21.73 2.60 -2.70
CA LYS A 76 -22.54 3.44 -1.79
C LYS A 76 -22.99 2.71 -0.53
N ALA A 77 -23.18 1.40 -0.59
CA ALA A 77 -23.52 0.56 0.56
C ALA A 77 -22.30 0.23 1.46
N GLY A 78 -21.12 0.78 1.17
CA GLY A 78 -19.91 0.62 2.00
C GLY A 78 -18.89 -0.36 1.44
N PHE A 79 -19.14 -1.03 0.32
CA PHE A 79 -18.23 -2.05 -0.23
C PHE A 79 -16.86 -1.49 -0.66
N LYS A 80 -16.76 -0.17 -0.85
CA LYS A 80 -15.48 0.51 -1.15
C LYS A 80 -14.62 0.80 0.09
N GLN A 81 -15.13 0.55 1.29
CA GLN A 81 -14.38 0.72 2.53
C GLN A 81 -13.51 -0.53 2.74
N SER A 82 -12.20 -0.33 2.84
CA SER A 82 -11.27 -1.41 3.19
C SER A 82 -11.39 -1.79 4.66
N LEU A 83 -10.93 -3.01 5.00
CA LEU A 83 -10.83 -3.46 6.39
C LEU A 83 -9.94 -2.50 7.23
N PHE A 84 -8.86 -2.01 6.62
CA PHE A 84 -7.92 -1.07 7.24
C PHE A 84 -8.63 0.23 7.65
N GLU A 85 -9.35 0.87 6.72
CA GLU A 85 -10.10 2.10 7.00
C GLU A 85 -11.19 1.89 8.04
N ARG A 86 -11.91 0.75 8.00
CA ARG A 86 -12.93 0.44 9.00
C ARG A 86 -12.35 0.31 10.40
N LEU A 87 -11.19 -0.33 10.55
CA LEU A 87 -10.52 -0.47 11.86
C LEU A 87 -10.06 0.89 12.41
N ILE A 88 -9.56 1.78 11.54
CA ILE A 88 -9.24 3.16 11.94
C ILE A 88 -10.50 3.89 12.45
N ALA A 89 -11.61 3.77 11.73
CA ALA A 89 -12.89 4.37 12.13
C ALA A 89 -13.41 3.82 13.48
N LEU A 90 -13.08 2.56 13.82
CA LEU A 90 -13.37 1.94 15.10
C LEU A 90 -12.39 2.32 16.23
N GLY A 91 -11.41 3.18 15.95
CA GLY A 91 -10.47 3.71 16.94
C GLY A 91 -9.13 2.98 17.02
N VAL A 92 -8.85 2.02 16.12
CA VAL A 92 -7.52 1.43 16.01
C VAL A 92 -6.56 2.48 15.45
N ARG A 93 -5.52 2.84 16.21
CA ARG A 93 -4.53 3.82 15.79
C ARG A 93 -3.44 3.14 14.96
N PRO A 94 -3.26 3.50 13.69
CA PRO A 94 -2.18 2.94 12.87
C PRO A 94 -0.84 3.49 13.33
N ILE A 95 0.22 2.69 13.16
CA ILE A 95 1.59 3.17 13.29
C ILE A 95 1.96 3.82 11.96
N ARG A 96 2.27 5.13 11.99
CA ARG A 96 2.65 5.89 10.79
C ARG A 96 4.16 5.89 10.62
N LEU A 97 4.62 5.57 9.41
CA LEU A 97 6.01 5.78 9.01
C LEU A 97 6.12 7.16 8.34
N GLU A 98 7.02 8.00 8.84
CA GLU A 98 7.03 9.43 8.49
C GLU A 98 8.22 9.85 7.63
N VAL A 99 9.22 8.99 7.45
CA VAL A 99 10.43 9.32 6.66
C VAL A 99 10.36 8.64 5.30
N GLN A 100 10.30 9.44 4.23
CA GLN A 100 10.31 8.96 2.85
C GLN A 100 11.74 8.88 2.31
N TYR A 101 12.03 7.79 1.60
CA TYR A 101 13.33 7.51 1.00
C TYR A 101 13.24 7.33 -0.52
N ARG A 102 12.13 7.70 -1.17
CA ARG A 102 11.89 7.42 -2.59
C ARG A 102 12.22 8.60 -3.50
N MET A 103 11.66 9.78 -3.24
CA MET A 103 11.61 10.88 -4.21
C MET A 103 12.44 12.09 -3.79
N HIS A 104 12.88 12.89 -4.76
CA HIS A 104 13.58 14.16 -4.51
C HIS A 104 12.75 15.06 -3.56
N PRO A 105 13.37 15.80 -2.62
CA PRO A 105 12.64 16.63 -1.65
C PRO A 105 11.58 17.56 -2.27
N SER A 106 11.85 18.16 -3.43
CA SER A 106 10.89 19.02 -4.15
C SER A 106 9.64 18.28 -4.64
N LEU A 107 9.75 16.98 -4.94
CA LEU A 107 8.62 16.14 -5.36
C LEU A 107 7.76 15.74 -4.16
N ALA A 108 8.37 15.57 -2.98
CA ALA A 108 7.69 15.17 -1.75
C ALA A 108 6.88 16.31 -1.12
N GLU A 109 7.27 17.56 -1.38
CA GLU A 109 6.66 18.75 -0.76
C GLU A 109 5.14 18.81 -0.97
N PHE A 110 4.68 18.74 -2.22
CA PHE A 110 3.25 18.84 -2.52
C PHE A 110 2.43 17.69 -1.91
N PRO A 111 2.79 16.40 -2.09
CA PRO A 111 2.07 15.29 -1.46
C PRO A 111 2.08 15.38 0.07
N SER A 112 3.22 15.73 0.67
CA SER A 112 3.36 15.90 2.13
C SER A 112 2.35 16.90 2.68
N GLN A 113 2.33 18.12 2.11
CA GLN A 113 1.43 19.19 2.54
C GLN A 113 -0.04 18.88 2.26
N THR A 114 -0.34 18.25 1.13
CA THR A 114 -1.72 18.05 0.68
C THR A 114 -2.41 16.87 1.37
N PHE A 115 -1.69 15.77 1.59
CA PHE A 115 -2.29 14.51 2.03
C PHE A 115 -1.85 14.06 3.43
N TYR A 116 -0.71 14.56 3.92
CA TYR A 116 -0.06 14.08 5.15
C TYR A 116 0.25 15.19 6.16
N ASP A 117 -0.46 16.32 6.09
CA ASP A 117 -0.36 17.45 7.04
C ASP A 117 1.08 18.00 7.19
N GLY A 118 1.89 17.88 6.14
CA GLY A 118 3.30 18.30 6.15
C GLY A 118 4.22 17.42 7.02
N CYS A 119 3.75 16.27 7.51
CA CYS A 119 4.50 15.40 8.42
C CYS A 119 5.46 14.44 7.71
N LEU A 120 5.43 14.34 6.38
CA LEU A 120 6.33 13.46 5.63
C LEU A 120 7.73 14.11 5.53
N GLN A 121 8.70 13.51 6.21
CA GLN A 121 10.10 13.92 6.28
C GLN A 121 10.92 13.27 5.16
N ASN A 122 12.00 13.93 4.74
CA ASN A 122 12.93 13.38 3.74
C ASN A 122 14.10 12.67 4.44
N GLY A 123 14.25 11.37 4.20
CA GLY A 123 15.42 10.59 4.61
C GLY A 123 16.54 10.57 3.58
N ILE A 124 16.38 11.33 2.51
CA ILE A 124 17.30 11.48 1.39
C ILE A 124 17.45 12.95 1.03
N THR A 125 18.62 13.31 0.52
CA THR A 125 18.97 14.67 0.10
C THR A 125 18.58 14.94 -1.35
N MET A 126 18.81 16.18 -1.82
CA MET A 126 18.63 16.51 -3.23
C MET A 126 19.67 15.76 -4.09
N GLU A 127 20.90 15.70 -3.59
CA GLU A 127 22.05 15.06 -4.22
C GLU A 127 21.82 13.55 -4.41
N ASP A 128 21.20 12.88 -3.44
CA ASP A 128 20.84 11.45 -3.53
C ASP A 128 19.85 11.13 -4.67
N ARG A 129 19.22 12.16 -5.26
CA ARG A 129 18.25 12.04 -6.36
C ARG A 129 18.64 12.82 -7.61
N GLN A 130 19.88 13.31 -7.67
CA GLN A 130 20.45 13.82 -8.91
C GLN A 130 20.93 12.67 -9.79
N VAL A 131 20.56 12.70 -11.07
CA VAL A 131 21.02 11.71 -12.04
C VAL A 131 22.27 12.22 -12.74
N SER A 132 23.42 11.63 -12.44
CA SER A 132 24.68 11.97 -13.10
C SER A 132 24.65 11.56 -14.59
N GLY A 133 25.17 12.42 -15.46
CA GLY A 133 25.35 12.10 -16.89
C GLY A 133 24.11 12.28 -17.76
N VAL A 134 22.96 12.66 -17.17
CA VAL A 134 21.75 13.01 -17.94
C VAL A 134 21.64 14.53 -18.02
N LYS A 135 21.69 15.07 -19.25
CA LYS A 135 21.38 16.47 -19.53
C LYS A 135 19.93 16.58 -19.99
N PHE A 136 19.03 16.77 -19.04
CA PHE A 136 17.64 17.11 -19.34
C PHE A 136 17.42 18.60 -19.09
N PRO A 137 16.80 19.36 -20.02
CA PRO A 137 16.60 20.80 -19.88
C PRO A 137 15.41 21.09 -18.95
N TRP A 138 15.60 20.85 -17.64
CA TRP A 138 14.60 21.22 -16.64
C TRP A 138 14.36 22.73 -16.67
N PRO A 139 13.10 23.21 -16.62
CA PRO A 139 12.82 24.64 -16.50
C PRO A 139 13.44 25.29 -15.27
N ARG A 140 13.67 24.50 -14.21
CA ARG A 140 14.43 24.86 -13.00
C ARG A 140 15.35 23.69 -12.65
N GLU A 141 16.67 23.91 -12.63
CA GLU A 141 17.66 22.83 -12.47
C GLU A 141 17.52 22.07 -11.13
N GLU A 142 17.20 22.77 -10.05
CA GLU A 142 17.05 22.21 -8.71
C GLU A 142 15.70 21.49 -8.48
N MET A 143 14.79 21.56 -9.46
CA MET A 143 13.43 21.06 -9.31
C MET A 143 13.10 20.13 -10.49
N PRO A 144 13.31 18.81 -10.32
CA PRO A 144 13.08 17.81 -11.38
C PRO A 144 11.58 17.53 -11.60
N MET A 145 10.79 18.58 -11.77
CA MET A 145 9.38 18.55 -12.11
C MET A 145 8.96 19.84 -12.80
N PHE A 146 8.01 19.72 -13.71
CA PHE A 146 7.27 20.83 -14.29
C PHE A 146 5.92 20.30 -14.79
N PHE A 147 4.92 21.18 -14.88
CA PHE A 147 3.67 20.86 -15.56
C PHE A 147 3.74 21.43 -16.98
N TYR A 148 3.73 20.56 -17.99
CA TYR A 148 3.78 20.99 -19.39
C TYR A 148 2.37 21.24 -19.91
N ASN A 149 2.03 22.51 -20.14
CA ASN A 149 0.74 22.84 -20.75
C ASN A 149 0.81 22.63 -22.28
N SER A 150 -0.06 21.78 -22.81
CA SER A 150 -0.12 21.43 -24.24
C SER A 150 -1.41 21.87 -24.93
N THR A 151 -2.16 22.81 -24.33
CA THR A 151 -3.31 23.46 -24.99
C THR A 151 -2.90 24.28 -26.19
#